data_AF-K2AQ06-F1
#
_entry.id   AF-K2AQ06-F1
#
_cell.length_a   1.000
_cell.length_b   1.000
_cell.length_c   1.000
_cell.angle_alpha   90.00
_cell.angle_beta   90.00
_cell.angle_gamma   90.00
#
_symmetry.space_group_name_H-M   'P 1'
#
loop_
_entity.id
_entity.type
_entity.pdbx_description
1 polymer ?
#
loop_
_entity_poly.entity_id
_entity_poly.type
_entity_poly.pdbx_seq_one_letter_code
_entity_poly.pdbx_strand_id
1 'polypeptide(L)'
;MSIGSLLYLHRGSLSSAEIKSDLDFLIKLLENEGRKKKRWEVYLNGNEESFEDGDVHSHSLLMEHLAYKESMIEGLDEEKAITLMWTARFHDLGELKDGDINFNLKTENDDAEEAIHIRKKIHSNLKSDYVKEMLEKALSISLDRRNLPNEEFDYVDFFQSLEGRGYMNTAIKMLEKKHISQWNMLMANVFFNQLIPMIEHGKKYRSVRIYLQKNAKMISRGIENHFTHEHVHKSFEKIYGQGLEEKKKSMDISTKKIDQIKKAWEEFIEKY
;
A
#
# COMPACT_ATOMS: atom_id res chain seq x y z
N MET A 1 -5.70 18.68 -4.79
CA MET A 1 -6.33 19.19 -3.56
C MET A 1 -5.69 18.45 -2.41
N SER A 2 -5.15 19.12 -1.39
CA SER A 2 -4.53 18.45 -0.23
C SER A 2 -5.55 18.30 0.90
N ILE A 3 -5.28 17.41 1.87
CA ILE A 3 -6.05 17.26 3.11
C ILE A 3 -6.28 18.62 3.77
N GLY A 4 -5.26 19.48 3.84
CA GLY A 4 -5.38 20.82 4.42
C GLY A 4 -6.39 21.71 3.68
N SER A 5 -6.51 21.59 2.36
CA SER A 5 -7.52 22.31 1.57
C SER A 5 -8.92 21.76 1.79
N LEU A 6 -9.09 20.43 1.87
CA LEU A 6 -10.39 19.78 2.13
C LEU A 6 -10.92 20.09 3.53
N LEU A 7 -10.07 20.01 4.55
CA LEU A 7 -10.45 20.36 5.92
C LEU A 7 -10.87 21.83 6.07
N TYR A 8 -10.23 22.74 5.32
CA TYR A 8 -10.61 24.15 5.29
C TYR A 8 -11.97 24.39 4.61
N LEU A 9 -12.26 23.66 3.53
CA LEU A 9 -13.53 23.74 2.80
C LEU A 9 -14.70 23.12 3.58
N HIS A 10 -14.47 21.97 4.22
CA HIS A 10 -15.54 21.18 4.84
C HIS A 10 -16.01 21.73 6.19
N ARG A 11 -15.17 22.46 6.92
CA ARG A 11 -15.49 22.90 8.29
C ARG A 11 -15.64 24.40 8.48
N GLY A 12 -15.50 25.20 7.41
CA GLY A 12 -15.74 26.64 7.46
C GLY A 12 -14.86 27.35 8.48
N SER A 13 -13.70 27.83 8.03
CA SER A 13 -12.59 28.30 8.88
C SER A 13 -12.04 27.16 9.77
N LEU A 14 -10.79 26.77 9.54
CA LEU A 14 -10.00 26.04 10.53
C LEU A 14 -9.85 26.94 11.77
N SER A 15 -10.86 26.92 12.65
CA SER A 15 -11.06 27.94 13.70
C SER A 15 -10.31 27.62 14.99
N SER A 16 -9.63 26.47 15.12
CA SER A 16 -8.71 26.26 16.24
C SER A 16 -7.27 26.27 15.74
N ALA A 17 -6.47 27.16 16.32
CA ALA A 17 -5.02 27.19 16.13
C ALA A 17 -4.37 25.82 16.45
N GLU A 18 -5.05 25.01 17.27
CA GLU A 18 -4.64 23.64 17.64
C GLU A 18 -4.71 22.65 16.49
N ILE A 19 -5.81 22.60 15.71
CA ILE A 19 -5.89 21.70 14.54
C ILE A 19 -4.78 22.03 13.54
N LYS A 20 -4.58 23.31 13.25
CA LYS A 20 -3.53 23.76 12.33
C LYS A 20 -2.13 23.40 12.87
N SER A 21 -1.89 23.69 14.16
CA SER A 21 -0.61 23.37 14.81
C SER A 21 -0.28 21.88 14.76
N ASP A 22 -1.27 21.03 15.02
CA ASP A 22 -1.10 19.58 15.03
C ASP A 22 -0.88 19.02 13.61
N LEU A 23 -1.63 19.51 12.63
CA LEU A 23 -1.42 19.18 11.21
C LEU A 23 -0.02 19.60 10.74
N ASP A 24 0.39 20.83 11.05
CA ASP A 24 1.72 21.34 10.71
C ASP A 24 2.81 20.48 11.39
N PHE A 25 2.58 20.02 12.62
CA PHE A 25 3.48 19.10 13.30
C PHE A 25 3.61 17.76 12.57
N LEU A 26 2.50 17.10 12.23
CA LEU A 26 2.52 15.81 11.52
C LEU A 26 3.15 15.93 10.12
N ILE A 27 2.83 17.00 9.39
CA ILE A 27 3.41 17.26 8.06
C ILE A 27 4.92 17.49 8.16
N LYS A 28 5.38 18.33 9.10
CA LYS A 28 6.80 18.57 9.32
C LYS A 28 7.52 17.31 9.77
N LEU A 29 6.87 16.45 10.55
CA LEU A 29 7.43 15.17 10.96
C LEU A 29 7.71 14.27 9.74
N LEU A 30 6.73 14.13 8.83
CA LEU A 30 6.94 13.42 7.56
C LEU A 30 8.00 14.09 6.69
N GLU A 31 7.96 15.42 6.53
CA GLU A 31 8.94 16.14 5.70
C GLU A 31 10.37 16.00 6.22
N ASN A 32 10.57 16.04 7.55
CA ASN A 32 11.91 16.02 8.12
C ASN A 32 12.44 14.61 8.33
N GLU A 33 11.61 13.70 8.83
CA GLU A 33 12.03 12.33 9.14
C GLU A 33 11.68 11.35 8.02
N GLY A 34 10.50 11.49 7.42
CA GLY A 34 10.08 10.64 6.30
C GLY A 34 10.99 10.78 5.08
N ARG A 35 11.51 11.98 4.79
CA ARG A 35 12.50 12.18 3.71
C ARG A 35 13.83 11.46 3.91
N LYS A 36 14.17 11.14 5.17
CA LYS A 36 15.39 10.40 5.52
C LYS A 36 15.18 8.89 5.44
N LYS A 37 13.92 8.42 5.46
CA LYS A 37 13.56 7.01 5.40
C LYS A 37 13.30 6.61 3.97
N LYS A 38 14.14 5.71 3.47
CA LYS A 38 14.09 5.25 2.08
C LYS A 38 13.15 4.07 1.97
N ARG A 39 12.27 4.09 0.97
CA ARG A 39 11.38 3.00 0.58
C ARG A 39 11.90 2.35 -0.70
N TRP A 40 11.61 1.06 -0.84
CA TRP A 40 11.95 0.30 -2.05
C TRP A 40 10.93 0.60 -3.19
N GLU A 41 11.13 1.70 -3.92
CA GLU A 41 10.42 2.03 -5.17
C GLU A 41 11.43 2.37 -6.30
N VAL A 42 11.12 2.07 -7.57
CA VAL A 42 12.08 2.23 -8.70
C VAL A 42 11.67 3.34 -9.68
N TYR A 43 12.55 4.34 -9.86
CA TYR A 43 12.54 5.27 -11.01
C TYR A 43 13.70 4.94 -11.97
N LEU A 44 13.55 5.21 -13.28
CA LEU A 44 14.63 5.02 -14.28
C LEU A 44 15.17 6.38 -14.72
N ASN A 45 16.48 6.58 -14.60
CA ASN A 45 17.20 7.72 -15.17
C ASN A 45 18.26 7.23 -16.18
N GLY A 46 17.89 7.14 -17.46
CA GLY A 46 18.82 6.75 -18.53
C GLY A 46 19.21 5.26 -18.52
N ASN A 47 20.51 4.97 -18.68
CA ASN A 47 21.07 3.61 -18.84
C ASN A 47 21.78 3.06 -17.58
N GLU A 48 21.76 3.78 -16.47
CA GLU A 48 22.23 3.29 -15.16
C GLU A 48 21.03 3.05 -14.24
N GLU A 49 20.99 1.89 -13.58
CA GLU A 49 20.06 1.66 -12.47
C GLU A 49 20.56 2.47 -11.27
N SER A 50 19.90 3.60 -10.99
CA SER A 50 19.93 4.17 -9.64
C SER A 50 18.62 3.81 -8.94
N PHE A 51 18.73 3.22 -7.76
CA PHE A 51 17.67 3.24 -6.76
C PHE A 51 17.51 4.70 -6.35
N GLU A 52 16.71 5.49 -7.07
CA GLU A 52 16.25 6.74 -6.49
C GLU A 52 15.23 6.38 -5.44
N ASP A 53 15.66 6.46 -4.18
CA ASP A 53 14.79 6.22 -3.07
C ASP A 53 13.59 7.18 -3.15
N GLY A 54 12.41 6.61 -3.39
CA GLY A 54 11.20 7.22 -2.86
C GLY A 54 11.39 7.29 -1.35
N ASP A 55 11.19 8.45 -0.78
CA ASP A 55 11.16 8.59 0.66
C ASP A 55 9.74 8.39 1.18
N VAL A 56 9.61 8.04 2.46
CA VAL A 56 8.30 7.82 3.10
C VAL A 56 7.35 8.99 2.85
N HIS A 57 7.83 10.23 2.92
CA HIS A 57 6.98 11.40 2.71
C HIS A 57 6.48 11.52 1.26
N SER A 58 7.34 11.27 0.29
CA SER A 58 6.98 11.27 -1.14
C SER A 58 5.96 10.16 -1.45
N HIS A 59 6.13 8.97 -0.87
CA HIS A 59 5.17 7.87 -0.96
C HIS A 59 3.81 8.26 -0.34
N SER A 60 3.81 8.80 0.87
CA SER A 60 2.57 9.23 1.54
C SER A 60 1.81 10.32 0.77
N LEU A 61 2.50 11.22 0.07
CA LEU A 61 1.84 12.22 -0.81
C LEU A 61 1.15 11.57 -2.01
N LEU A 62 1.83 10.60 -2.64
CA LEU A 62 1.27 9.85 -3.76
C LEU A 62 0.03 9.07 -3.32
N MET A 63 0.12 8.41 -2.17
CA MET A 63 -0.97 7.64 -1.58
C MET A 63 -2.18 8.54 -1.23
N GLU A 64 -1.95 9.71 -0.62
CA GLU A 64 -3.01 10.71 -0.38
C GLU A 64 -3.72 11.10 -1.68
N HIS A 65 -2.95 11.38 -2.73
CA HIS A 65 -3.52 11.77 -4.03
C HIS A 65 -4.33 10.63 -4.67
N LEU A 66 -3.85 9.39 -4.57
CA LEU A 66 -4.57 8.20 -5.04
C LEU A 66 -5.86 8.01 -4.26
N ALA A 67 -5.82 8.07 -2.93
CA ALA A 67 -6.99 7.97 -2.07
C ALA A 67 -8.08 8.97 -2.46
N TYR A 68 -7.72 10.24 -2.68
CA TYR A 68 -8.65 11.27 -3.14
C TYR A 68 -9.26 10.91 -4.49
N LYS A 69 -8.42 10.65 -5.50
CA LYS A 69 -8.87 10.39 -6.86
C LYS A 69 -9.80 9.19 -6.94
N GLU A 70 -9.51 8.15 -6.18
CA GLU A 70 -10.27 6.91 -6.18
C GLU A 70 -11.58 7.03 -5.41
N SER A 71 -11.57 7.76 -4.30
CA SER A 71 -12.81 8.11 -3.58
C SER A 71 -13.79 8.83 -4.50
N MET A 72 -13.30 9.73 -5.36
CA MET A 72 -14.13 10.41 -6.35
C MET A 72 -14.66 9.48 -7.45
N ILE A 73 -13.90 8.47 -7.87
CA ILE A 73 -14.35 7.48 -8.87
C ILE A 73 -15.44 6.58 -8.28
N GLU A 74 -15.30 6.21 -7.01
CA GLU A 74 -16.29 5.42 -6.28
C GLU A 74 -17.53 6.23 -5.88
N GLY A 75 -17.47 7.56 -5.91
CA GLY A 75 -18.54 8.41 -5.41
C GLY A 75 -18.72 8.29 -3.89
N LEU A 76 -17.61 8.11 -3.15
CA LEU A 76 -17.63 8.13 -1.70
C LEU A 76 -18.04 9.53 -1.21
N ASP A 77 -18.73 9.57 -0.08
CA ASP A 77 -18.98 10.83 0.61
C ASP A 77 -17.65 11.50 1.05
N GLU A 78 -17.73 12.79 1.34
CA GLU A 78 -16.56 13.60 1.64
C GLU A 78 -15.84 13.15 2.93
N GLU A 79 -16.59 12.70 3.94
CA GLU A 79 -16.03 12.20 5.20
C GLU A 79 -15.21 10.93 4.98
N LYS A 80 -15.74 10.00 4.17
CA LYS A 80 -15.03 8.78 3.76
C LYS A 80 -13.75 9.11 3.00
N ALA A 81 -13.86 10.01 2.02
CA ALA A 81 -12.73 10.43 1.21
C ALA A 81 -11.63 11.06 2.08
N ILE A 82 -11.99 11.96 3.00
CA ILE A 82 -11.05 12.58 3.96
C ILE A 82 -10.40 11.52 4.83
N THR A 83 -11.17 10.57 5.37
CA THR A 83 -10.65 9.47 6.19
C THR A 83 -9.60 8.63 5.45
N LEU A 84 -9.90 8.24 4.21
CA LEU A 84 -8.97 7.49 3.36
C LEU A 84 -7.72 8.30 3.00
N MET A 85 -7.86 9.59 2.73
CA MET A 85 -6.72 10.48 2.50
C MET A 85 -5.83 10.58 3.74
N TRP A 86 -6.41 10.75 4.93
CA TRP A 86 -5.67 10.76 6.20
C TRP A 86 -4.92 9.45 6.43
N THR A 87 -5.62 8.32 6.25
CA THR A 87 -5.02 6.99 6.34
C THR A 87 -3.83 6.88 5.39
N ALA A 88 -4.04 7.20 4.11
CA ALA A 88 -2.99 7.16 3.10
C ALA A 88 -1.81 8.11 3.38
N ARG A 89 -2.07 9.28 3.97
CA ARG A 89 -1.04 10.26 4.30
C ARG A 89 -0.18 9.85 5.50
N PHE A 90 -0.74 9.11 6.45
CA PHE A 90 -0.10 8.89 7.75
C PHE A 90 0.13 7.41 8.11
N HIS A 91 -0.23 6.46 7.24
CA HIS A 91 -0.04 5.02 7.49
C HIS A 91 1.41 4.65 7.83
N ASP A 92 2.39 5.22 7.13
CA ASP A 92 3.82 4.95 7.32
C ASP A 92 4.47 5.75 8.47
N LEU A 93 3.70 6.43 9.34
CA LEU A 93 4.30 7.14 10.48
C LEU A 93 5.11 6.22 11.41
N GLY A 94 4.80 4.92 11.43
CA GLY A 94 5.54 3.90 12.19
C GLY A 94 6.96 3.69 11.68
N GLU A 95 7.16 3.81 10.37
CA GLU A 95 8.44 3.58 9.70
C GLU A 95 9.50 4.65 10.02
N LEU A 96 9.07 5.78 10.58
CA LEU A 96 9.98 6.84 11.04
C LEU A 96 10.96 6.35 12.11
N LYS A 97 10.60 5.29 12.85
CA LYS A 97 11.47 4.69 13.86
C LYS A 97 12.48 3.75 13.20
N ASP A 98 12.01 2.61 12.69
CA ASP A 98 12.86 1.47 12.31
C ASP A 98 13.06 1.33 10.80
N GLY A 99 12.44 2.20 9.98
CA GLY A 99 12.36 2.03 8.53
C GLY A 99 11.25 1.06 8.11
N ASP A 100 11.11 0.84 6.82
CA ASP A 100 10.14 -0.10 6.24
C ASP A 100 10.63 -1.55 6.45
N ILE A 101 9.86 -2.34 7.21
CA ILE A 101 10.08 -3.79 7.32
C ILE A 101 9.50 -4.42 6.05
N ASN A 102 10.36 -5.08 5.28
CA ASN A 102 9.97 -5.74 4.03
C ASN A 102 8.69 -6.56 4.21
N PHE A 103 7.69 -6.31 3.36
CA PHE A 103 6.36 -6.92 3.38
C PHE A 103 6.32 -8.43 3.68
N ASN A 104 7.31 -9.20 3.24
CA ASN A 104 7.36 -10.66 3.44
C ASN A 104 7.84 -11.10 4.84
N LEU A 105 8.36 -10.15 5.63
CA LEU A 105 8.88 -10.35 6.98
C LEU A 105 8.05 -9.62 8.04
N LYS A 106 7.21 -8.67 7.63
CA LYS A 106 6.32 -7.91 8.52
C LYS A 106 5.19 -8.81 9.03
N THR A 107 4.95 -8.79 10.33
CA THR A 107 3.91 -9.56 11.01
C THR A 107 2.85 -8.65 11.60
N GLU A 108 1.66 -9.19 11.93
CA GLU A 108 0.60 -8.44 12.63
C GLU A 108 1.08 -7.90 13.99
N ASN A 109 2.11 -8.51 14.60
CA ASN A 109 2.71 -8.00 15.83
C ASN A 109 3.60 -6.78 15.56
N ASP A 110 4.32 -6.74 14.43
CA ASP A 110 5.13 -5.58 14.05
C ASP A 110 4.22 -4.37 13.78
N ASP A 111 3.10 -4.57 13.06
CA ASP A 111 2.09 -3.51 12.84
C ASP A 111 1.48 -3.01 14.16
N ALA A 112 1.20 -3.93 15.10
CA ALA A 112 0.71 -3.57 16.43
C ALA A 112 1.73 -2.77 17.25
N GLU A 113 3.01 -3.13 17.18
CA GLU A 113 4.10 -2.40 17.85
C GLU A 113 4.31 -1.01 17.25
N GLU A 114 4.22 -0.87 15.93
CA GLU A 114 4.22 0.43 15.23
C GLU A 114 3.07 1.32 15.71
N ALA A 115 1.85 0.78 15.77
CA ALA A 115 0.68 1.53 16.25
C ALA A 115 0.85 1.98 17.71
N ILE A 116 1.37 1.11 18.60
CA ILE A 116 1.68 1.47 19.99
C ILE A 116 2.72 2.60 20.06
N HIS A 117 3.74 2.55 19.20
CA HIS A 117 4.77 3.58 19.14
C HIS A 117 4.18 4.93 18.73
N ILE A 118 3.39 4.96 17.67
CA ILE A 118 2.74 6.19 17.17
C ILE A 118 1.83 6.77 18.25
N ARG A 119 1.00 5.95 18.91
CA ARG A 119 0.15 6.40 20.03
C ARG A 119 0.95 6.99 21.18
N LYS A 120 2.08 6.38 21.55
CA LYS A 120 2.91 6.88 22.67
C LYS A 120 3.69 8.15 22.34
N LYS A 121 4.19 8.29 21.11
CA LYS A 121 5.17 9.33 20.74
C LYS A 121 4.61 10.46 19.89
N ILE A 122 3.60 10.21 19.09
CA ILE A 122 3.02 11.19 18.17
C ILE A 122 1.69 11.67 18.73
N HIS A 123 0.78 10.75 19.02
CA HIS A 123 -0.59 11.08 19.48
C HIS A 123 -0.60 11.87 20.80
N SER A 124 0.28 11.52 21.75
CA SER A 124 0.43 12.21 23.03
C SER A 124 0.88 13.67 22.94
N ASN A 125 1.48 14.08 21.81
CA ASN A 125 1.93 15.45 21.56
C ASN A 125 0.88 16.32 20.83
N LEU A 126 -0.22 15.71 20.37
CA LEU A 126 -1.30 16.43 19.72
C LEU A 126 -2.17 17.13 20.75
N LYS A 127 -2.73 18.29 20.38
CA LYS A 127 -3.61 19.10 21.24
C LYS A 127 -5.08 18.93 20.87
N SER A 128 -5.37 18.91 19.58
CA SER A 128 -6.70 18.79 19.00
C SER A 128 -7.26 17.38 19.13
N ASP A 129 -8.41 17.26 19.78
CA ASP A 129 -9.15 15.99 19.86
C ASP A 129 -9.56 15.48 18.48
N TYR A 130 -9.87 16.37 17.54
CA TYR A 130 -10.17 16.00 16.16
C TYR A 130 -8.98 15.35 15.45
N VAL A 131 -7.77 15.92 15.58
CA VAL A 131 -6.59 15.36 14.92
C VAL A 131 -6.19 14.03 15.57
N LYS A 132 -6.35 13.91 16.89
CA LYS A 132 -6.19 12.65 17.62
C LYS A 132 -7.15 11.57 17.13
N GLU A 133 -8.43 11.90 16.96
CA GLU A 133 -9.46 10.99 16.46
C GLU A 133 -9.16 10.53 15.04
N MET A 134 -8.84 11.46 14.14
CA MET A 134 -8.49 11.13 12.74
C MET A 134 -7.23 10.28 12.64
N LEU A 135 -6.21 10.56 13.45
CA LEU A 135 -5.00 9.75 13.49
C LEU A 135 -5.31 8.34 14.03
N GLU A 136 -6.09 8.23 15.11
CA GLU A 136 -6.47 6.92 15.66
C GLU A 136 -7.28 6.09 14.66
N LYS A 137 -8.18 6.74 13.91
CA LYS A 137 -8.92 6.10 12.83
C LYS A 137 -8.00 5.60 11.72
N ALA A 138 -7.07 6.45 11.27
CA ALA A 138 -6.05 6.07 10.29
C ALA A 138 -5.23 4.85 10.74
N LEU A 139 -4.74 4.84 11.98
CA LEU A 139 -3.98 3.73 12.54
C LEU A 139 -4.79 2.44 12.63
N SER A 140 -6.06 2.55 12.99
CA SER A 140 -6.94 1.39 13.07
C SER A 140 -7.18 0.79 11.68
N ILE A 141 -7.30 1.63 10.64
CA ILE A 141 -7.46 1.20 9.25
C ILE A 141 -6.17 0.57 8.69
N SER A 142 -5.00 1.15 8.97
CA SER A 142 -3.74 0.73 8.33
C SER A 142 -2.91 -0.28 9.12
N LEU A 143 -2.99 -0.31 10.46
CA LEU A 143 -2.07 -1.09 11.31
C LEU A 143 -2.76 -1.96 12.37
N ASP A 144 -3.91 -1.54 12.92
CA ASP A 144 -4.49 -2.19 14.11
C ASP A 144 -6.01 -2.39 14.00
N ARG A 145 -6.41 -3.25 13.05
CA ARG A 145 -7.83 -3.53 12.73
C ARG A 145 -8.65 -4.17 13.85
N ARG A 146 -8.01 -4.63 14.93
CA ARG A 146 -8.67 -5.39 16.02
C ARG A 146 -9.72 -4.57 16.76
N ASN A 147 -9.61 -3.24 16.72
CA ASN A 147 -10.52 -2.32 17.40
C ASN A 147 -11.52 -1.64 16.44
N LEU A 148 -11.51 -1.98 15.15
CA LEU A 148 -12.47 -1.42 14.18
C LEU A 148 -13.82 -2.13 14.27
N PRO A 149 -14.94 -1.39 14.31
CA PRO A 149 -16.25 -2.01 14.14
C PRO A 149 -16.37 -2.60 12.73
N ASN A 150 -17.12 -3.70 12.59
CA ASN A 150 -17.23 -4.46 11.34
C ASN A 150 -17.67 -3.61 10.12
N GLU A 151 -18.49 -2.59 10.35
CA GLU A 151 -18.95 -1.64 9.33
C GLU A 151 -17.84 -0.78 8.73
N GLU A 152 -16.69 -0.66 9.41
CA GLU A 152 -15.53 0.08 8.91
C GLU A 152 -14.52 -0.79 8.14
N PHE A 153 -14.79 -2.09 7.97
CA PHE A 153 -13.92 -2.97 7.17
C PHE A 153 -13.87 -2.57 5.69
N ASP A 154 -14.90 -1.87 5.19
CA ASP A 154 -14.88 -1.30 3.85
C ASP A 154 -13.71 -0.30 3.66
N TYR A 155 -13.36 0.47 4.70
CA TYR A 155 -12.19 1.36 4.65
C TYR A 155 -10.88 0.59 4.58
N VAL A 156 -10.79 -0.50 5.33
CA VAL A 156 -9.60 -1.38 5.36
C VAL A 156 -9.39 -2.00 3.98
N ASP A 157 -10.42 -2.64 3.43
CA ASP A 157 -10.38 -3.24 2.09
C ASP A 157 -10.01 -2.20 1.03
N PHE A 158 -10.59 -0.99 1.12
CA PHE A 158 -10.31 0.08 0.17
C PHE A 158 -8.88 0.58 0.28
N PHE A 159 -8.40 0.84 1.50
CA PHE A 159 -7.03 1.28 1.74
C PHE A 159 -6.01 0.22 1.29
N GLN A 160 -6.24 -1.06 1.61
CA GLN A 160 -5.42 -2.17 1.12
C GLN A 160 -5.39 -2.26 -0.41
N SER A 161 -6.49 -1.92 -1.08
CA SER A 161 -6.50 -1.82 -2.54
C SER A 161 -5.61 -0.69 -3.06
N LEU A 162 -5.51 0.44 -2.34
CA LEU A 162 -4.59 1.53 -2.69
C LEU A 162 -3.14 1.08 -2.56
N GLU A 163 -2.77 0.40 -1.47
CA GLU A 163 -1.42 -0.12 -1.25
C GLU A 163 -1.06 -1.20 -2.27
N GLY A 164 -1.98 -2.15 -2.50
CA GLY A 164 -1.84 -3.18 -3.53
C GLY A 164 -1.56 -2.58 -4.91
N ARG A 165 -2.19 -1.45 -5.24
CA ARG A 165 -1.90 -0.71 -6.48
C ARG A 165 -0.51 -0.09 -6.50
N GLY A 166 -0.01 0.42 -5.38
CA GLY A 166 1.37 0.89 -5.24
C GLY A 166 2.35 -0.21 -5.65
N TYR A 167 2.23 -1.40 -5.05
CA TYR A 167 3.06 -2.56 -5.38
C TYR A 167 2.89 -3.01 -6.84
N MET A 168 1.66 -3.13 -7.32
CA MET A 168 1.35 -3.55 -8.70
C MET A 168 1.93 -2.59 -9.73
N ASN A 169 1.88 -1.27 -9.48
CA ASN A 169 2.48 -0.26 -10.35
C ASN A 169 3.99 -0.42 -10.45
N THR A 170 4.66 -0.68 -9.33
CA THR A 170 6.09 -0.97 -9.31
C THR A 170 6.39 -2.20 -10.15
N ALA A 171 5.64 -3.29 -9.97
CA ALA A 171 5.81 -4.51 -10.78
C ALA A 171 5.57 -4.28 -12.29
N ILE A 172 4.50 -3.58 -12.66
CA ILE A 172 4.19 -3.27 -14.07
C ILE A 172 5.28 -2.42 -14.71
N LYS A 173 5.75 -1.37 -14.02
CA LYS A 173 6.86 -0.55 -14.51
C LYS A 173 8.12 -1.38 -14.73
N MET A 174 8.39 -2.36 -13.87
CA MET A 174 9.54 -3.26 -14.06
C MET A 174 9.39 -4.14 -15.31
N LEU A 175 8.18 -4.63 -15.61
CA LEU A 175 7.91 -5.38 -16.85
C LEU A 175 8.16 -4.55 -18.11
N GLU A 176 7.77 -3.27 -18.09
CA GLU A 176 7.94 -2.37 -19.25
C GLU A 176 9.40 -2.17 -19.60
N LYS A 177 10.26 -2.10 -18.57
CA LYS A 177 11.67 -1.76 -18.69
C LYS A 177 12.55 -2.96 -19.11
N LYS A 178 12.01 -4.20 -19.10
CA LYS A 178 12.70 -5.45 -19.54
C LYS A 178 14.01 -5.77 -18.77
N HIS A 179 14.06 -5.49 -17.46
CA HIS A 179 15.29 -5.65 -16.66
C HIS A 179 15.57 -7.07 -16.13
N ILE A 180 16.77 -7.19 -15.57
CA ILE A 180 17.56 -8.33 -15.08
C ILE A 180 16.78 -9.39 -14.27
N SER A 181 17.27 -10.64 -14.30
CA SER A 181 16.69 -11.85 -13.66
C SER A 181 16.23 -11.69 -12.20
N GLN A 182 16.87 -10.84 -11.39
CA GLN A 182 16.48 -10.61 -10.00
C GLN A 182 15.15 -9.86 -9.88
N TRP A 183 14.84 -8.97 -10.84
CA TRP A 183 13.61 -8.19 -10.87
C TRP A 183 12.40 -9.03 -11.27
N ASN A 184 12.61 -10.06 -12.10
CA ASN A 184 11.57 -11.04 -12.43
C ASN A 184 11.05 -11.77 -11.18
N MET A 185 11.92 -12.05 -10.22
CA MET A 185 11.53 -12.67 -8.95
C MET A 185 10.69 -11.72 -8.09
N LEU A 186 11.08 -10.45 -7.98
CA LEU A 186 10.34 -9.45 -7.20
C LEU A 186 8.95 -9.21 -7.80
N MET A 187 8.84 -9.08 -9.12
CA MET A 187 7.55 -8.98 -9.81
C MET A 187 6.68 -10.21 -9.59
N ALA A 188 7.27 -11.41 -9.69
CA ALA A 188 6.57 -12.65 -9.40
C ALA A 188 6.09 -12.69 -7.94
N ASN A 189 6.86 -12.17 -6.98
CA ASN A 189 6.40 -12.06 -5.61
C ASN A 189 5.21 -11.09 -5.46
N VAL A 190 5.29 -9.92 -6.09
CA VAL A 190 4.21 -8.92 -6.05
C VAL A 190 2.91 -9.50 -6.63
N PHE A 191 2.94 -10.07 -7.84
CA PHE A 191 1.73 -10.66 -8.42
C PHE A 191 1.20 -11.83 -7.59
N PHE A 192 2.07 -12.62 -6.95
CA PHE A 192 1.68 -13.75 -6.11
C PHE A 192 0.97 -13.36 -4.83
N ASN A 193 1.33 -12.21 -4.26
CA ASN A 193 0.71 -11.74 -3.03
C ASN A 193 -0.45 -10.78 -3.29
N GLN A 194 -0.39 -9.97 -4.34
CA GLN A 194 -1.31 -8.84 -4.53
C GLN A 194 -2.41 -9.09 -5.56
N LEU A 195 -2.23 -9.98 -6.54
CA LEU A 195 -3.17 -10.04 -7.67
C LEU A 195 -4.56 -10.59 -7.29
N ILE A 196 -4.66 -11.64 -6.47
CA ILE A 196 -5.97 -12.14 -6.01
C ILE A 196 -6.71 -11.10 -5.18
N PRO A 197 -6.12 -10.50 -4.12
CA PRO A 197 -6.76 -9.42 -3.37
C PRO A 197 -7.25 -8.29 -4.29
N MET A 198 -6.41 -7.89 -5.24
CA MET A 198 -6.76 -6.86 -6.23
C MET A 198 -7.94 -7.28 -7.13
N ILE A 199 -8.01 -8.54 -7.57
CA ILE A 199 -9.15 -9.06 -8.34
C ILE A 199 -10.44 -9.01 -7.51
N GLU A 200 -10.40 -9.46 -6.26
CA GLU A 200 -11.57 -9.40 -5.37
C GLU A 200 -12.00 -7.95 -5.11
N HIS A 201 -11.05 -7.06 -4.84
CA HIS A 201 -11.30 -5.63 -4.73
C HIS A 201 -11.84 -5.04 -6.04
N GLY A 202 -11.41 -5.50 -7.21
CA GLY A 202 -11.94 -5.08 -8.51
C GLY A 202 -13.39 -5.52 -8.78
N LYS A 203 -13.85 -6.59 -8.13
CA LYS A 203 -15.27 -6.97 -8.15
C LYS A 203 -16.11 -5.99 -7.32
N LYS A 204 -15.56 -5.48 -6.21
CA LYS A 204 -16.24 -4.57 -5.26
C LYS A 204 -16.15 -3.10 -5.67
N TYR A 205 -14.97 -2.61 -6.03
CA TYR A 205 -14.65 -1.20 -6.26
C TYR A 205 -14.38 -0.90 -7.74
N ARG A 206 -15.01 0.16 -8.25
CA ARG A 206 -14.93 0.56 -9.65
C ARG A 206 -13.54 1.07 -10.04
N SER A 207 -12.85 1.80 -9.16
CA SER A 207 -11.53 2.39 -9.35
C SER A 207 -10.48 1.30 -9.54
N VAL A 208 -10.57 0.24 -8.74
CA VAL A 208 -9.72 -0.94 -8.81
C VAL A 208 -9.98 -1.70 -10.12
N ARG A 209 -11.25 -1.86 -10.50
CA ARG A 209 -11.61 -2.49 -11.79
C ARG A 209 -11.02 -1.75 -12.98
N ILE A 210 -11.23 -0.43 -13.04
CA ILE A 210 -10.68 0.43 -14.10
C ILE A 210 -9.15 0.31 -14.15
N TYR A 211 -8.50 0.28 -12.98
CA TYR A 211 -7.06 0.09 -12.89
C TYR A 211 -6.61 -1.25 -13.48
N LEU A 212 -7.26 -2.36 -13.11
CA LEU A 212 -6.92 -3.69 -13.61
C LEU A 212 -7.14 -3.79 -15.13
N GLN A 213 -8.27 -3.29 -15.63
CA GLN A 213 -8.59 -3.27 -17.06
C GLN A 213 -7.57 -2.44 -17.86
N LYS A 214 -7.21 -1.25 -17.36
CA LYS A 214 -6.21 -0.40 -18.01
C LYS A 214 -4.85 -1.08 -18.13
N ASN A 215 -4.49 -1.91 -17.15
CA ASN A 215 -3.21 -2.61 -17.10
C ASN A 215 -3.29 -4.07 -17.57
N ALA A 216 -4.43 -4.51 -18.11
CA ALA A 216 -4.71 -5.92 -18.33
C ALA A 216 -3.67 -6.63 -19.22
N LYS A 217 -3.21 -5.95 -20.28
CA LYS A 217 -2.16 -6.46 -21.17
C LYS A 217 -0.84 -6.71 -20.44
N MET A 218 -0.42 -5.78 -19.57
CA MET A 218 0.84 -5.89 -18.84
C MET A 218 0.75 -6.94 -17.74
N ILE A 219 -0.38 -7.01 -17.04
CA ILE A 219 -0.62 -8.03 -16.02
C ILE A 219 -0.62 -9.43 -16.66
N SER A 220 -1.36 -9.62 -17.77
CA SER A 220 -1.40 -10.90 -18.50
C SER A 220 -0.01 -11.32 -18.97
N ARG A 221 0.77 -10.37 -19.52
CA ARG A 221 2.16 -10.62 -19.90
C ARG A 221 3.03 -11.04 -18.70
N GLY A 222 2.83 -10.41 -17.53
CA GLY A 222 3.50 -10.78 -16.29
C GLY A 222 3.20 -12.20 -15.86
N ILE A 223 1.92 -12.58 -15.90
CA ILE A 223 1.43 -13.93 -15.59
C ILE A 223 2.02 -14.97 -16.55
N GLU A 224 2.03 -14.70 -17.85
CA GLU A 224 2.53 -15.62 -18.87
C GLU A 224 4.05 -15.83 -18.79
N ASN A 225 4.82 -14.76 -18.59
CA ASN A 225 6.27 -14.79 -18.81
C ASN A 225 7.11 -14.88 -17.54
N HIS A 226 6.60 -14.39 -16.41
CA HIS A 226 7.39 -14.23 -15.19
C HIS A 226 6.84 -15.03 -14.02
N PHE A 227 5.59 -15.49 -14.13
CA PHE A 227 4.89 -16.23 -13.11
C PHE A 227 5.08 -17.75 -13.25
N THR A 228 6.35 -18.15 -13.31
CA THR A 228 6.76 -19.56 -13.37
C THR A 228 7.10 -20.05 -11.97
N HIS A 229 6.94 -21.36 -11.73
CA HIS A 229 7.33 -21.98 -10.45
C HIS A 229 8.79 -21.66 -10.10
N GLU A 230 9.67 -21.64 -11.09
CA GLU A 230 11.09 -21.35 -10.90
C GLU A 230 11.34 -19.94 -10.36
N HIS A 231 10.66 -18.91 -10.88
CA HIS A 231 10.85 -17.54 -10.42
C HIS A 231 10.27 -17.29 -9.03
N VAL A 232 9.07 -17.83 -8.76
CA VAL A 232 8.44 -17.74 -7.44
C VAL A 232 9.31 -18.47 -6.41
N HIS A 233 9.76 -19.69 -6.73
CA HIS A 233 10.60 -20.50 -5.86
C HIS A 233 11.94 -19.83 -5.54
N LYS A 234 12.67 -19.33 -6.55
CA LYS A 234 13.93 -18.60 -6.33
C LYS A 234 13.74 -17.35 -5.47
N SER A 235 12.58 -16.68 -5.57
CA SER A 235 12.23 -15.58 -4.68
C SER A 235 12.11 -16.05 -3.22
N PHE A 236 11.34 -17.11 -2.97
CA PHE A 236 11.17 -17.67 -1.62
C PHE A 236 12.50 -18.20 -1.03
N GLU A 237 13.31 -18.93 -1.81
CA GLU A 237 14.60 -19.44 -1.33
C GLU A 237 15.57 -18.33 -0.94
N LYS A 238 15.60 -17.23 -1.70
CA LYS A 238 16.45 -16.07 -1.40
C LYS A 238 16.00 -15.31 -0.15
N ILE A 239 14.69 -15.31 0.14
CA ILE A 239 14.10 -14.57 1.27
C ILE A 239 14.15 -15.39 2.57
N TYR A 240 13.86 -16.69 2.52
CA TYR A 240 13.62 -17.51 3.73
C TYR A 240 14.76 -18.49 4.09
N GLY A 241 15.78 -18.66 3.24
CA GLY A 241 16.87 -19.60 3.50
C GLY A 241 16.49 -21.08 3.32
N GLN A 242 17.51 -21.95 3.28
CA GLN A 242 17.38 -23.34 2.81
C GLN A 242 16.79 -24.31 3.86
N GLY A 243 15.48 -24.28 4.12
CA GLY A 243 14.78 -25.34 4.87
C GLY A 243 14.16 -26.42 3.96
N LEU A 244 14.79 -27.59 3.80
CA LEU A 244 14.46 -28.60 2.77
C LEU A 244 13.09 -29.31 2.91
N GLU A 245 12.53 -29.43 4.12
CA GLU A 245 11.22 -30.09 4.33
C GLU A 245 10.03 -29.12 4.22
N GLU A 246 10.19 -27.87 4.61
CA GLU A 246 9.21 -26.80 4.37
C GLU A 246 9.15 -26.43 2.87
N LYS A 247 10.26 -26.59 2.14
CA LYS A 247 10.36 -26.39 0.68
C LYS A 247 9.40 -27.25 -0.14
N LYS A 248 9.19 -28.53 0.20
CA LYS A 248 8.27 -29.40 -0.57
C LYS A 248 6.81 -29.03 -0.36
N LYS A 249 6.42 -28.67 0.87
CA LYS A 249 5.06 -28.19 1.17
C LYS A 249 4.78 -26.82 0.56
N SER A 250 5.76 -25.91 0.54
CA SER A 250 5.62 -24.59 -0.09
C SER A 250 5.56 -24.66 -1.62
N MET A 251 6.22 -25.65 -2.25
CA MET A 251 6.13 -25.90 -3.70
C MET A 251 4.73 -26.33 -4.17
N ASP A 252 4.04 -27.19 -3.41
CA ASP A 252 2.67 -27.61 -3.75
C ASP A 252 1.65 -26.48 -3.55
N ILE A 253 1.84 -25.67 -2.50
CA ILE A 253 1.02 -24.48 -2.22
C ILE A 253 1.23 -23.41 -3.30
N SER A 254 2.47 -23.16 -3.70
CA SER A 254 2.78 -22.18 -4.75
C SER A 254 2.24 -22.60 -6.11
N THR A 255 2.25 -23.90 -6.43
CA THR A 255 1.72 -24.40 -7.70
C THR A 255 0.22 -24.22 -7.82
N LYS A 256 -0.52 -24.68 -6.81
CA LYS A 256 -1.98 -24.49 -6.75
C LYS A 256 -2.38 -23.03 -6.74
N LYS A 257 -1.61 -22.18 -6.04
CA LYS A 257 -1.88 -20.74 -5.99
C LYS A 257 -1.59 -20.03 -7.31
N ILE A 258 -0.57 -20.44 -8.07
CA ILE A 258 -0.32 -19.92 -9.44
C ILE A 258 -1.50 -20.22 -10.37
N ASP A 259 -2.01 -21.45 -10.37
CA ASP A 259 -3.14 -21.82 -11.22
C ASP A 259 -4.43 -21.09 -10.79
N GLN A 260 -4.64 -20.92 -9.47
CA GLN A 260 -5.73 -20.10 -8.95
C GLN A 260 -5.64 -18.64 -9.40
N ILE A 261 -4.44 -18.06 -9.39
CA ILE A 261 -4.21 -16.67 -9.84
C ILE A 261 -4.53 -16.55 -11.34
N LYS A 262 -4.03 -17.48 -12.17
CA LYS A 262 -4.31 -17.49 -13.62
C LYS A 262 -5.80 -17.58 -13.90
N LYS A 263 -6.46 -18.56 -13.29
CA LYS A 263 -7.90 -18.77 -13.43
C LYS A 263 -8.71 -17.56 -12.97
N ALA A 264 -8.40 -17.01 -11.79
CA ALA A 264 -9.10 -15.84 -11.27
C ALA A 264 -8.92 -14.61 -12.18
N TRP A 265 -7.73 -14.45 -12.78
CA TRP A 265 -7.46 -13.37 -13.72
C TRP A 265 -8.22 -13.54 -15.04
N GLU A 266 -8.22 -14.74 -15.61
CA GLU A 266 -8.99 -15.07 -16.82
C GLU A 266 -10.49 -14.80 -16.61
N GLU A 267 -11.06 -15.34 -15.52
CA GLU A 267 -12.46 -15.11 -15.16
C GLU A 267 -12.79 -13.62 -14.95
N PHE A 268 -11.85 -12.86 -14.39
CA PHE A 268 -12.02 -11.42 -14.19
C PHE A 268 -12.07 -10.65 -15.52
N ILE A 269 -11.16 -10.95 -16.44
CA ILE A 269 -11.07 -10.29 -17.76
C ILE A 269 -12.23 -10.68 -18.68
N GLU A 270 -12.70 -11.93 -18.62
CA GLU A 270 -13.88 -12.35 -19.39
C GLU A 270 -15.16 -11.63 -18.93
N LYS A 271 -15.25 -11.34 -17.64
CA LYS A 271 -16.45 -10.74 -17.04
C LYS A 271 -16.53 -9.22 -17.19
N TYR A 272 -15.39 -8.52 -17.21
CA TYR A 272 -15.33 -7.05 -17.11
C TYR A 272 -14.55 -6.40 -18.25
#